data_AF-M0ATP2-F1
#
_entry.id   AF-M0ATP2-F1
#
_cell.length_a   1.000
_cell.length_b   1.000
_cell.length_c   1.000
_cell.angle_alpha   90.00
_cell.angle_beta   90.00
_cell.angle_gamma   90.00
#
_symmetry.space_group_name_H-M   'P 1'
#
loop_
_entity.id
_entity.type
_entity.pdbx_description
1 polymer ?
#
loop_
_entity_poly.entity_id
_entity_poly.type
_entity_poly.pdbx_seq_one_letter_code
_entity_poly.pdbx_strand_id
1 'polypeptide(L)'
;DAPDEPGEPGLLAAPRATKWLWFGRDSRFALDEARRAVETTMPGHHRTKAADRAASSAVDFAEAVCGSVVDDLDTGEDAFPFDAVSRQFGPLSGDRLEIGHGKPDGRLISLGYGDVTEWDPEGKVTLERSMGGGGSYDALGTPKENGDTAVTKFREGRWWYPTTYRGADSSSKGTYVNICTPVELFPDTVRYVDLYIDVIRRPDGEVEIVDEGELEDAVADGLVAVELAEKAKSVAAAVERALSK
;
A
#
# COMPACT_ATOMS: atom_id res chain seq x y z
N ASP A 1 54.26 7.48 -52.05
CA ASP A 1 53.33 6.64 -51.27
C ASP A 1 52.02 6.52 -52.01
N ALA A 2 51.87 5.44 -52.76
CA ALA A 2 50.57 5.05 -53.31
C ALA A 2 49.81 4.31 -52.20
N PRO A 3 48.49 4.52 -52.05
CA PRO A 3 47.70 3.79 -51.08
C PRO A 3 47.66 2.29 -51.43
N ASP A 4 47.72 1.44 -50.40
CA ASP A 4 47.62 -0.01 -50.55
C ASP A 4 46.31 -0.42 -51.25
N GLU A 5 46.37 -1.52 -52.01
CA GLU A 5 45.18 -2.08 -52.65
C GLU A 5 44.13 -2.47 -51.60
N PRO A 6 42.85 -2.09 -51.78
CA PRO A 6 41.81 -2.46 -50.84
C PRO A 6 41.64 -3.98 -50.81
N GLY A 7 41.68 -4.56 -49.60
CA GLY A 7 41.47 -5.99 -49.38
C GLY A 7 40.07 -6.47 -49.80
N GLU A 8 39.87 -7.79 -49.81
CA GLU A 8 38.61 -8.40 -50.24
C GLU A 8 37.41 -7.87 -49.42
N PRO A 9 36.25 -7.55 -50.06
CA PRO A 9 35.09 -7.03 -49.36
C PRO A 9 34.58 -7.98 -48.28
N GLY A 10 34.62 -7.53 -47.02
CA GLY A 10 34.04 -8.24 -45.86
C GLY A 10 32.64 -7.73 -45.51
N LEU A 11 31.82 -8.59 -44.89
CA LEU A 11 30.51 -8.18 -44.37
C LEU A 11 30.68 -7.16 -43.24
N LEU A 12 30.33 -5.90 -43.49
CA LEU A 12 30.47 -4.82 -42.50
C LEU A 12 29.31 -4.77 -41.48
N ALA A 13 28.11 -5.25 -41.86
CA ALA A 13 26.96 -5.40 -40.96
C ALA A 13 25.93 -6.40 -41.53
N ALA A 14 25.30 -7.19 -40.64
CA ALA A 14 24.08 -7.94 -40.92
C ALA A 14 22.90 -7.25 -40.21
N PRO A 15 22.17 -6.32 -40.87
CA PRO A 15 21.05 -5.65 -40.24
C PRO A 15 19.99 -6.70 -39.84
N ARG A 16 19.49 -6.60 -38.61
CA ARG A 16 18.39 -7.47 -38.15
C ARG A 16 17.16 -7.20 -39.02
N ALA A 17 16.63 -8.25 -39.64
CA ALA A 17 15.37 -8.19 -40.37
C ALA A 17 14.22 -8.46 -39.41
N THR A 18 13.35 -7.46 -39.20
CA THR A 18 12.09 -7.66 -38.46
C THR A 18 11.04 -8.21 -39.42
N LYS A 19 10.43 -9.36 -39.06
CA LYS A 19 9.26 -9.90 -39.76
C LYS A 19 8.03 -9.80 -38.87
N TRP A 20 6.91 -9.36 -39.45
CA TRP A 20 5.61 -9.33 -38.80
C TRP A 20 4.82 -10.58 -39.23
N LEU A 21 4.37 -11.37 -38.26
CA LEU A 21 3.62 -12.61 -38.48
C LEU A 21 2.28 -12.54 -37.77
N TRP A 22 1.23 -13.07 -38.41
CA TRP A 22 -0.07 -13.27 -37.78
C TRP A 22 -0.11 -14.64 -37.12
N PHE A 23 -0.34 -14.69 -35.82
CA PHE A 23 -0.58 -15.96 -35.12
C PHE A 23 -2.04 -16.38 -35.22
N GLY A 24 -2.24 -17.65 -35.59
CA GLY A 24 -3.54 -18.34 -35.55
C GLY A 24 -3.89 -18.78 -34.12
N ARG A 25 -5.01 -19.51 -33.98
CA ARG A 25 -5.41 -20.06 -32.68
C ARG A 25 -4.36 -21.02 -32.16
N ASP A 26 -3.98 -22.03 -32.95
CA ASP A 26 -3.10 -23.12 -32.47
C ASP A 26 -1.73 -22.60 -32.06
N SER A 27 -1.18 -21.61 -32.77
CA SER A 27 0.06 -20.93 -32.37
C SER A 27 -0.07 -20.25 -31.01
N ARG A 28 -1.17 -19.53 -30.75
CA ARG A 28 -1.39 -18.86 -29.45
C ARG A 28 -1.46 -19.86 -28.30
N PHE A 29 -2.16 -20.98 -28.49
CA PHE A 29 -2.27 -22.02 -27.45
C PHE A 29 -0.97 -22.80 -27.26
N ALA A 30 -0.19 -23.03 -28.32
CA ALA A 30 1.15 -23.59 -28.18
C ALA A 30 2.11 -22.65 -27.42
N LEU A 31 1.98 -21.33 -27.62
CA LEU A 31 2.71 -20.32 -26.85
C LEU A 31 2.23 -20.25 -25.40
N ASP A 32 0.93 -20.39 -25.14
CA ASP A 32 0.40 -20.52 -23.77
C ASP A 32 1.03 -21.72 -23.04
N GLU A 33 1.14 -22.87 -23.71
CA GLU A 33 1.75 -24.08 -23.13
C GLU A 33 3.24 -23.89 -22.86
N ALA A 34 3.98 -23.33 -23.81
CA ALA A 34 5.40 -23.03 -23.64
C ALA A 34 5.65 -22.06 -22.47
N ARG A 35 4.79 -21.04 -22.31
CA ARG A 35 4.88 -20.08 -21.20
C ARG A 35 4.51 -20.72 -19.86
N ARG A 36 3.47 -21.57 -19.83
CA ARG A 36 3.02 -22.28 -18.62
C ARG A 36 4.11 -23.15 -18.00
N ALA A 37 5.03 -23.67 -18.82
CA ALA A 37 6.16 -24.45 -18.34
C ALA A 37 7.15 -23.67 -17.45
N VAL A 38 7.10 -22.32 -17.46
CA VAL A 38 8.07 -21.47 -16.73
C VAL A 38 7.43 -20.35 -15.91
N GLU A 39 6.15 -20.05 -16.10
CA GLU A 39 5.46 -18.92 -15.44
C GLU A 39 3.95 -19.18 -15.32
N THR A 40 3.31 -18.61 -14.30
CA THR A 40 1.85 -18.71 -14.10
C THR A 40 1.12 -18.18 -15.32
N THR A 41 0.39 -19.07 -16.02
CA THR A 41 -0.29 -18.73 -17.29
C THR A 41 -1.74 -19.15 -17.23
N MET A 42 -2.71 -18.27 -17.45
CA MET A 42 -4.12 -18.67 -17.53
C MET A 42 -4.43 -19.35 -18.88
N PRO A 43 -5.42 -20.26 -18.97
CA PRO A 43 -5.86 -20.81 -20.25
C PRO A 43 -6.28 -19.71 -21.23
N GLY A 44 -5.72 -19.73 -22.44
CA GLY A 44 -6.03 -18.75 -23.47
C GLY A 44 -5.36 -17.38 -23.30
N HIS A 45 -4.30 -17.26 -22.49
CA HIS A 45 -3.54 -16.02 -22.26
C HIS A 45 -3.35 -15.20 -23.55
N HIS A 46 -2.68 -15.77 -24.56
CA HIS A 46 -2.37 -15.02 -25.79
C HIS A 46 -3.62 -14.69 -26.61
N ARG A 47 -4.67 -15.53 -26.54
CA ARG A 47 -5.94 -15.25 -27.23
C ARG A 47 -6.70 -14.12 -26.56
N THR A 48 -6.70 -14.08 -25.24
CA THR A 48 -7.39 -13.04 -24.45
C THR A 48 -6.66 -11.71 -24.56
N LYS A 49 -5.33 -11.68 -24.39
CA LYS A 49 -4.51 -10.47 -24.57
C LYS A 49 -4.63 -9.85 -25.96
N ALA A 50 -4.82 -10.68 -26.99
CA ALA A 50 -4.98 -10.20 -28.36
C ALA A 50 -6.36 -9.56 -28.64
N ALA A 51 -7.32 -9.63 -27.71
CA ALA A 51 -8.67 -9.13 -27.92
C ALA A 51 -8.78 -7.61 -27.68
N ASP A 52 -8.29 -7.14 -26.53
CA ASP A 52 -8.36 -5.74 -26.11
C ASP A 52 -7.30 -5.50 -25.01
N ARG A 53 -6.90 -4.23 -24.81
CA ARG A 53 -6.12 -3.78 -23.65
C ARG A 53 -6.78 -4.16 -22.33
N ALA A 54 -8.08 -3.99 -22.18
CA ALA A 54 -8.78 -4.34 -20.92
C ALA A 54 -8.70 -5.86 -20.64
N ALA A 55 -8.86 -6.67 -21.69
CA ALA A 55 -8.68 -8.12 -21.60
C ALA A 55 -7.22 -8.48 -21.26
N SER A 56 -6.26 -7.73 -21.80
CA SER A 56 -4.84 -7.90 -21.46
C SER A 56 -4.57 -7.62 -19.98
N SER A 57 -5.06 -6.50 -19.44
CA SER A 57 -4.91 -6.16 -18.03
C SER A 57 -5.57 -7.19 -17.11
N ALA A 58 -6.73 -7.73 -17.50
CA ALA A 58 -7.38 -8.79 -16.74
C ALA A 58 -6.57 -10.11 -16.71
N VAL A 59 -5.87 -10.43 -17.79
CA VAL A 59 -4.93 -11.58 -17.82
C VAL A 59 -3.76 -11.34 -16.86
N ASP A 60 -3.16 -10.16 -16.91
CA ASP A 60 -2.04 -9.80 -16.02
C ASP A 60 -2.46 -9.86 -14.55
N PHE A 61 -3.65 -9.34 -14.22
CA PHE A 61 -4.24 -9.44 -12.89
C PHE A 61 -4.46 -10.89 -12.45
N ALA A 62 -5.13 -11.70 -13.28
CA ALA A 62 -5.44 -13.09 -12.93
C ALA A 62 -4.18 -13.93 -12.70
N GLU A 63 -3.14 -13.73 -13.52
CA GLU A 63 -1.88 -14.45 -13.37
C GLU A 63 -1.09 -13.97 -12.16
N ALA A 64 -1.06 -12.66 -11.87
CA ALA A 64 -0.36 -12.12 -10.70
C ALA A 64 -1.02 -12.57 -9.37
N VAL A 65 -2.35 -12.56 -9.30
CA VAL A 65 -3.10 -13.03 -8.12
C VAL A 65 -2.93 -14.54 -7.94
N CYS A 66 -3.04 -15.33 -9.00
CA CYS A 66 -2.86 -16.78 -8.88
C CYS A 66 -1.41 -17.18 -8.62
N GLY A 67 -0.43 -16.41 -9.11
CA GLY A 67 0.99 -16.66 -8.86
C GLY A 67 1.37 -16.40 -7.41
N SER A 68 0.98 -15.24 -6.87
CA SER A 68 1.24 -14.86 -5.46
C SER A 68 0.65 -15.84 -4.45
N VAL A 69 -0.61 -16.27 -4.65
CA VAL A 69 -1.25 -17.26 -3.76
C VAL A 69 -0.47 -18.58 -3.68
N VAL A 70 0.25 -18.98 -4.74
CA VAL A 70 1.07 -20.20 -4.73
C VAL A 70 2.34 -20.02 -3.90
N ASP A 71 2.95 -18.84 -3.91
CA ASP A 71 4.15 -18.53 -3.12
C ASP A 71 3.83 -18.36 -1.63
N ASP A 72 2.67 -17.80 -1.30
CA ASP A 72 2.29 -17.44 0.08
C ASP A 72 1.73 -18.61 0.91
N LEU A 73 1.14 -19.63 0.25
CA LEU A 73 0.76 -20.88 0.93
C LEU A 73 1.95 -21.61 1.57
N ASP A 74 3.18 -21.32 1.12
CA ASP A 74 4.42 -21.90 1.65
C ASP A 74 4.98 -21.10 2.84
N THR A 75 4.57 -19.84 3.03
CA THR A 75 5.04 -18.94 4.10
C THR A 75 4.06 -18.85 5.29
N GLY A 76 2.79 -19.24 5.11
CA GLY A 76 1.80 -19.32 6.18
C GLY A 76 1.26 -17.96 6.66
N GLU A 77 1.57 -16.88 5.95
CA GLU A 77 0.91 -15.58 6.12
C GLU A 77 -0.25 -15.49 5.10
N ASP A 78 -1.42 -14.99 5.52
CA ASP A 78 -2.50 -14.60 4.60
C ASP A 78 -2.05 -13.37 3.80
N ALA A 79 -1.14 -13.56 2.85
CA ALA A 79 -0.59 -12.48 2.04
C ALA A 79 -1.57 -12.12 0.93
N PHE A 80 -2.30 -11.04 1.19
CA PHE A 80 -3.14 -10.40 0.18
C PHE A 80 -2.25 -9.87 -0.96
N PRO A 81 -2.58 -10.14 -2.24
CA PRO A 81 -1.75 -9.77 -3.39
C PRO A 81 -1.90 -8.28 -3.73
N PHE A 82 -1.45 -7.42 -2.83
CA PHE A 82 -1.68 -5.98 -2.87
C PHE A 82 -1.18 -5.35 -4.17
N ASP A 83 0.00 -5.70 -4.67
CA ASP A 83 0.53 -5.16 -5.93
C ASP A 83 -0.44 -5.40 -7.10
N ALA A 84 -0.91 -6.64 -7.26
CA ALA A 84 -1.83 -7.02 -8.33
C ALA A 84 -3.19 -6.35 -8.18
N VAL A 85 -3.74 -6.34 -6.95
CA VAL A 85 -5.06 -5.77 -6.68
C VAL A 85 -5.06 -4.25 -6.79
N SER A 86 -4.08 -3.58 -6.21
CA SER A 86 -4.06 -2.11 -6.19
C SER A 86 -3.82 -1.51 -7.57
N ARG A 87 -2.97 -2.10 -8.41
CA ARG A 87 -2.78 -1.64 -9.81
C ARG A 87 -4.06 -1.64 -10.65
N GLN A 88 -4.98 -2.55 -10.35
CA GLN A 88 -6.19 -2.73 -11.15
C GLN A 88 -7.42 -2.09 -10.50
N PHE A 89 -7.49 -2.12 -9.16
CA PHE A 89 -8.69 -1.82 -8.39
C PHE A 89 -8.44 -1.03 -7.10
N GLY A 90 -7.20 -0.68 -6.76
CA GLY A 90 -6.89 0.03 -5.52
C GLY A 90 -6.24 1.38 -5.77
N PRO A 91 -5.69 2.00 -4.73
CA PRO A 91 -5.16 3.35 -4.81
C PRO A 91 -3.78 3.35 -5.48
N LEU A 92 -3.49 4.43 -6.19
CA LEU A 92 -2.21 4.74 -6.82
C LEU A 92 -1.76 6.17 -6.49
N SER A 93 -0.48 6.47 -6.77
CA SER A 93 0.03 7.84 -6.67
C SER A 93 -0.81 8.82 -7.49
N GLY A 94 -1.20 9.92 -6.86
CA GLY A 94 -2.07 10.96 -7.44
C GLY A 94 -3.56 10.77 -7.18
N ASP A 95 -3.98 9.63 -6.61
CA ASP A 95 -5.36 9.44 -6.17
C ASP A 95 -5.64 10.22 -4.89
N ARG A 96 -6.93 10.30 -4.53
CA ARG A 96 -7.40 10.97 -3.34
C ARG A 96 -8.27 10.04 -2.52
N LEU A 97 -7.86 9.77 -1.28
CA LEU A 97 -8.47 8.77 -0.41
C LEU A 97 -9.07 9.42 0.83
N GLU A 98 -10.23 8.92 1.24
CA GLU A 98 -10.82 9.19 2.55
C GLU A 98 -10.22 8.27 3.62
N ILE A 99 -9.89 8.81 4.79
CA ILE A 99 -9.56 7.96 5.94
C ILE A 99 -10.87 7.66 6.69
N GLY A 100 -11.39 6.44 6.51
CA GLY A 100 -12.57 5.93 7.20
C GLY A 100 -12.20 5.30 8.54
N HIS A 101 -12.50 6.02 9.61
CA HIS A 101 -12.19 5.64 10.98
C HIS A 101 -13.39 4.93 11.62
N GLY A 102 -13.39 3.60 11.54
CA GLY A 102 -14.41 2.77 12.18
C GLY A 102 -14.25 2.75 13.70
N LYS A 103 -15.36 2.68 14.44
CA LYS A 103 -15.37 2.50 15.89
C LYS A 103 -15.92 1.12 16.26
N PRO A 104 -15.51 0.53 17.40
CA PRO A 104 -16.02 -0.78 17.86
C PRO A 104 -17.55 -0.87 18.01
N ASP A 105 -18.23 0.25 18.22
CA ASP A 105 -19.71 0.32 18.25
C ASP A 105 -20.39 0.36 16.86
N GLY A 106 -19.61 0.22 15.78
CA GLY A 106 -20.09 0.17 14.40
C GLY A 106 -20.24 1.53 13.71
N ARG A 107 -19.95 2.65 14.40
CA ARG A 107 -19.90 3.96 13.74
C ARG A 107 -18.71 4.03 12.77
N LEU A 108 -18.87 4.83 11.72
CA LEU A 108 -17.81 5.19 10.79
C LEU A 108 -17.67 6.71 10.78
N ILE A 109 -16.48 7.21 11.09
CA ILE A 109 -16.16 8.64 11.12
C ILE A 109 -15.20 8.93 9.96
N SER A 110 -15.50 9.96 9.18
CA SER A 110 -14.55 10.48 8.20
C SER A 110 -13.52 11.34 8.91
N LEU A 111 -12.23 11.01 8.76
CA LEU A 111 -11.16 11.94 9.16
C LEU A 111 -10.82 12.93 8.03
N GLY A 112 -11.55 12.89 6.91
CA GLY A 112 -11.31 13.69 5.73
C GLY A 112 -10.41 13.01 4.69
N TYR A 113 -10.16 13.75 3.60
CA TYR A 113 -9.45 13.26 2.42
C TYR A 113 -7.99 13.67 2.41
N GLY A 114 -7.12 12.80 1.90
CA GLY A 114 -5.72 13.10 1.59
C GLY A 114 -5.32 12.64 0.20
N ASP A 115 -4.29 13.30 -0.34
CA ASP A 115 -3.72 12.98 -1.64
C ASP A 115 -2.64 11.92 -1.48
N VAL A 116 -2.64 10.90 -2.34
CA VAL A 116 -1.63 9.83 -2.35
C VAL A 116 -0.35 10.37 -2.97
N THR A 117 0.64 10.66 -2.15
CA THR A 117 1.94 11.17 -2.61
C THR A 117 2.89 10.04 -2.97
N GLU A 118 2.77 8.88 -2.33
CA GLU A 118 3.60 7.70 -2.58
C GLU A 118 2.74 6.43 -2.54
N TRP A 119 3.00 5.52 -3.47
CA TRP A 119 2.45 4.17 -3.51
C TRP A 119 3.59 3.18 -3.77
N ASP A 120 3.57 2.06 -3.04
CA ASP A 120 4.57 1.01 -3.10
C ASP A 120 3.89 -0.37 -3.22
N PRO A 121 4.36 -1.23 -4.16
CA PRO A 121 3.75 -2.54 -4.41
C PRO A 121 3.80 -3.50 -3.21
N GLU A 122 4.64 -3.25 -2.20
CA GLU A 122 4.69 -4.02 -0.95
C GLU A 122 3.58 -3.63 0.06
N GLY A 123 2.56 -2.90 -0.39
CA GLY A 123 1.42 -2.54 0.46
C GLY A 123 1.52 -1.19 1.15
N LYS A 124 2.35 -0.24 0.70
CA LYS A 124 2.51 1.05 1.39
C LYS A 124 1.87 2.19 0.61
N VAL A 125 1.18 3.06 1.33
CA VAL A 125 0.56 4.29 0.78
C VAL A 125 0.84 5.45 1.73
N THR A 126 1.39 6.55 1.21
CA THR A 126 1.56 7.80 1.95
C THR A 126 0.48 8.78 1.53
N LEU A 127 -0.34 9.21 2.49
CA LEU A 127 -1.32 10.30 2.30
C LEU A 127 -0.78 11.61 2.88
N GLU A 128 -1.00 12.69 2.15
CA GLU A 128 -0.77 14.04 2.62
C GLU A 128 -2.10 14.80 2.74
N ARG A 129 -2.29 15.49 3.87
CA ARG A 129 -3.47 16.35 4.13
C ARG A 129 -3.05 17.73 4.59
N SER A 130 -3.65 18.76 4.01
CA SER A 130 -3.58 20.12 4.57
C SER A 130 -4.47 20.23 5.79
N MET A 131 -3.93 20.77 6.87
CA MET A 131 -4.65 20.95 8.13
C MET A 131 -5.12 22.40 8.27
N GLY A 132 -6.34 22.56 8.76
CA GLY A 132 -6.85 23.84 9.22
C GLY A 132 -6.32 24.16 10.61
N GLY A 133 -6.12 25.45 10.89
CA GLY A 133 -5.78 25.92 12.22
C GLY A 133 -6.95 25.82 13.20
N GLY A 134 -6.63 25.92 14.49
CA GLY A 134 -7.60 25.94 15.59
C GLY A 134 -7.49 24.71 16.49
N GLY A 135 -7.41 24.96 17.81
CA GLY A 135 -7.20 23.93 18.81
C GLY A 135 -5.77 23.36 18.78
N SER A 136 -5.64 22.14 19.28
CA SER A 136 -4.37 21.38 19.31
C SER A 136 -4.55 20.01 18.65
N TYR A 137 -3.43 19.40 18.25
CA TYR A 137 -3.41 17.96 17.95
C TYR A 137 -3.65 17.20 19.25
N ASP A 138 -4.58 16.25 19.18
CA ASP A 138 -5.03 15.51 20.35
C ASP A 138 -3.91 14.67 20.93
N ALA A 139 -3.88 14.53 22.25
CA ALA A 139 -2.81 13.95 23.08
C ALA A 139 -1.40 14.60 22.95
N LEU A 140 -1.05 15.17 21.79
CA LEU A 140 0.23 15.86 21.53
C LEU A 140 0.30 17.26 22.18
N GLY A 141 -0.83 17.91 22.43
CA GLY A 141 -0.90 19.26 22.99
C GLY A 141 -0.31 20.36 22.10
N THR A 142 0.13 20.03 20.89
CA THR A 142 0.77 20.97 19.96
C THR A 142 -0.28 21.78 19.21
N PRO A 143 -0.14 23.11 19.08
CA PRO A 143 -1.11 23.95 18.38
C PRO A 143 -1.26 23.58 16.90
N LYS A 144 -2.52 23.49 16.46
CA LYS A 144 -2.90 23.37 15.05
C LYS A 144 -2.89 24.74 14.40
N GLU A 145 -2.09 24.90 13.36
CA GLU A 145 -1.97 26.17 12.63
C GLU A 145 -2.37 26.01 11.16
N ASN A 146 -2.83 27.10 10.55
CA ASN A 146 -3.12 27.10 9.12
C ASN A 146 -1.82 26.88 8.33
N GLY A 147 -1.86 25.95 7.39
CA GLY A 147 -0.68 25.58 6.60
C GLY A 147 0.12 24.43 7.20
N ASP A 148 -0.34 23.86 8.32
CA ASP A 148 0.17 22.58 8.79
C ASP A 148 -0.18 21.46 7.80
N THR A 149 0.65 20.43 7.76
CA THR A 149 0.45 19.24 6.95
C THR A 149 0.46 17.99 7.83
N ALA A 150 -0.45 17.06 7.58
CA ALA A 150 -0.45 15.73 8.16
C ALA A 150 -0.01 14.71 7.11
N VAL A 151 1.14 14.06 7.36
CA VAL A 151 1.65 12.97 6.51
C VAL A 151 1.35 11.65 7.21
N THR A 152 0.45 10.86 6.61
CA THR A 152 -0.01 9.58 7.16
C THR A 152 0.53 8.44 6.32
N LYS A 153 1.17 7.44 6.94
CA LYS A 153 1.74 6.30 6.21
C LYS A 153 1.00 5.03 6.53
N PHE A 154 0.27 4.50 5.58
CA PHE A 154 -0.44 3.23 5.73
C PHE A 154 0.38 2.07 5.20
N ARG A 155 0.17 0.90 5.79
CA ARG A 155 0.61 -0.38 5.24
C ARG A 155 -0.53 -1.38 5.31
N GLU A 156 -0.85 -2.01 4.18
CA GLU A 156 -1.86 -3.07 4.08
C GLU A 156 -1.62 -4.15 5.15
N GLY A 157 -2.68 -4.55 5.84
CA GLY A 157 -2.66 -5.56 6.89
C GLY A 157 -2.00 -5.12 8.21
N ARG A 158 -1.47 -3.89 8.30
CA ARG A 158 -0.78 -3.43 9.52
C ARG A 158 -1.79 -3.00 10.59
N TRP A 159 -1.52 -3.38 11.83
CA TRP A 159 -2.32 -3.06 13.04
C TRP A 159 -2.14 -1.63 13.57
N TRP A 160 -1.42 -0.79 12.83
CA TRP A 160 -1.13 0.59 13.23
C TRP A 160 -0.67 1.42 12.05
N TYR A 161 -0.88 2.74 12.14
CA TYR A 161 -0.33 3.68 11.16
C TYR A 161 0.08 5.00 11.85
N PRO A 162 1.22 5.60 11.48
CA PRO A 162 1.64 6.89 11.99
C PRO A 162 1.10 8.04 11.12
N THR A 163 0.75 9.13 11.79
CA THR A 163 0.52 10.46 11.23
C THR A 163 1.54 11.41 11.83
N THR A 164 2.45 11.94 11.01
CA THR A 164 3.38 12.99 11.42
C THR A 164 2.82 14.35 11.01
N TYR A 165 2.71 15.26 11.97
CA TYR A 165 2.29 16.63 11.73
C TYR A 165 3.51 17.53 11.53
N ARG A 166 3.42 18.42 10.54
CA ARG A 166 4.47 19.38 10.21
C ARG A 166 3.89 20.79 10.14
N GLY A 167 4.65 21.76 10.64
CA GLY A 167 4.34 23.18 10.46
C GLY A 167 4.57 23.63 9.02
N ALA A 168 4.10 24.83 8.69
CA ALA A 168 4.34 25.47 7.38
C ALA A 168 5.83 25.67 7.07
N ASP A 169 6.68 25.76 8.10
CA ASP A 169 8.15 25.81 8.03
C ASP A 169 8.80 24.42 8.01
N SER A 170 8.00 23.35 7.86
CA SER A 170 8.39 21.94 7.92
C SER A 170 8.90 21.45 9.29
N SER A 171 8.79 22.26 10.34
CA SER A 171 9.11 21.84 11.72
C SER A 171 8.20 20.68 12.16
N SER A 172 8.74 19.75 12.94
CA SER A 172 7.95 18.63 13.47
C SER A 172 7.01 19.12 14.57
N LYS A 173 5.72 18.81 14.43
CA LYS A 173 4.68 19.08 15.43
C LYS A 173 4.28 17.83 16.23
N GLY A 174 5.06 16.76 16.08
CA GLY A 174 4.84 15.48 16.73
C GLY A 174 4.30 14.42 15.77
N THR A 175 4.25 13.19 16.25
CA THR A 175 3.72 12.03 15.54
C THR A 175 2.68 11.35 16.41
N TYR A 176 1.55 11.01 15.81
CA TYR A 176 0.48 10.23 16.42
C TYR A 176 0.42 8.88 15.72
N VAL A 177 0.32 7.78 16.44
CA VAL A 177 0.25 6.43 15.89
C VAL A 177 -1.01 5.75 16.38
N ASN A 178 -1.95 5.55 15.47
CA ASN A 178 -3.21 4.88 15.77
C ASN A 178 -2.97 3.37 15.88
N ILE A 179 -3.45 2.72 16.94
CA ILE A 179 -3.52 1.26 17.00
C ILE A 179 -4.94 0.83 16.61
N CYS A 180 -5.03 -0.05 15.62
CA CYS A 180 -6.30 -0.41 14.99
C CYS A 180 -6.28 -1.88 14.56
N THR A 181 -7.41 -2.37 14.05
CA THR A 181 -7.42 -3.61 13.28
C THR A 181 -6.55 -3.46 12.04
N PRO A 182 -6.11 -4.59 11.41
CA PRO A 182 -5.37 -4.54 10.16
C PRO A 182 -5.97 -3.56 9.15
N VAL A 183 -5.15 -2.63 8.67
CA VAL A 183 -5.55 -1.62 7.70
C VAL A 183 -5.84 -2.27 6.34
N GLU A 184 -6.92 -1.82 5.70
CA GLU A 184 -7.29 -2.17 4.33
C GLU A 184 -7.29 -0.92 3.45
N LEU A 185 -6.65 -1.00 2.28
CA LEU A 185 -6.49 0.09 1.33
C LEU A 185 -7.39 -0.11 0.10
N PHE A 186 -8.55 0.56 0.10
CA PHE A 186 -9.50 0.58 -1.01
C PHE A 186 -9.19 1.73 -1.98
N PRO A 187 -9.71 1.68 -3.22
CA PRO A 187 -9.44 2.71 -4.24
C PRO A 187 -9.78 4.14 -3.81
N ASP A 188 -10.82 4.33 -2.98
CA ASP A 188 -11.28 5.65 -2.54
C ASP A 188 -11.18 5.86 -1.02
N THR A 189 -10.83 4.83 -0.25
CA THR A 189 -10.81 4.92 1.21
C THR A 189 -9.80 3.98 1.88
N VAL A 190 -9.18 4.45 2.95
CA VAL A 190 -8.49 3.59 3.91
C VAL A 190 -9.50 3.19 5.00
N ARG A 191 -9.56 1.89 5.34
CA ARG A 191 -10.47 1.38 6.38
C ARG A 191 -9.75 0.58 7.44
N TYR A 192 -10.25 0.71 8.65
CA TYR A 192 -9.88 -0.05 9.84
C TYR A 192 -10.94 0.22 10.91
N VAL A 193 -10.91 -0.57 11.98
CA VAL A 193 -11.60 -0.27 13.24
C VAL A 193 -10.56 0.17 14.26
N ASP A 194 -10.76 1.37 14.79
CA ASP A 194 -9.96 1.96 15.85
C ASP A 194 -10.09 1.16 17.15
N LEU A 195 -8.98 1.01 17.87
CA LEU A 195 -8.94 0.27 19.13
C LEU A 195 -8.67 1.19 20.33
N TYR A 196 -8.91 2.49 20.17
CA TYR A 196 -8.85 3.56 21.19
C TYR A 196 -7.49 3.80 21.85
N ILE A 197 -6.53 2.89 21.72
CA ILE A 197 -5.19 3.02 22.26
C ILE A 197 -4.25 3.58 21.20
N ASP A 198 -3.45 4.57 21.59
CA ASP A 198 -2.56 5.28 20.67
C ASP A 198 -1.15 5.40 21.24
N VAL A 199 -0.18 5.61 20.36
CA VAL A 199 1.18 5.99 20.74
C VAL A 199 1.51 7.35 20.15
N ILE A 200 1.90 8.29 21.00
CA ILE A 200 2.34 9.61 20.57
C ILE A 200 3.84 9.78 20.72
N ARG A 201 4.41 10.62 19.87
CA ARG A 201 5.76 11.16 20.01
C ARG A 201 5.70 12.68 19.92
N ARG A 202 5.98 13.36 21.03
CA ARG A 202 5.97 14.82 21.13
C ARG A 202 7.15 15.45 20.38
N PRO A 203 7.11 16.76 20.09
CA PRO A 203 8.20 17.46 19.41
C PRO A 203 9.56 17.39 20.12
N ASP A 204 9.57 17.27 21.44
CA ASP A 204 10.78 17.09 22.27
C ASP A 204 11.34 15.65 22.24
N GLY A 205 10.62 14.73 21.58
CA GLY A 205 11.00 13.34 21.43
C GLY A 205 10.43 12.39 22.49
N GLU A 206 9.69 12.89 23.49
CA GLU A 206 8.99 12.05 24.46
C GLU A 206 7.98 11.15 23.75
N VAL A 207 7.95 9.87 24.12
CA VAL A 207 7.03 8.86 23.57
C VAL A 207 6.17 8.31 24.70
N GLU A 208 4.87 8.21 24.48
CA GLU A 208 3.90 7.77 25.48
C GLU A 208 2.75 7.00 24.81
N ILE A 209 2.25 5.97 25.50
CA ILE A 209 0.98 5.31 25.18
C ILE A 209 -0.15 6.08 25.86
N VAL A 210 -1.19 6.44 25.11
CA VAL A 210 -2.34 7.20 25.61
C VAL A 210 -3.64 6.45 25.37
N ASP A 211 -4.69 6.87 26.08
CA ASP A 211 -6.08 6.43 25.91
C ASP A 211 -6.35 4.92 26.16
N GLU A 212 -5.45 4.25 26.90
CA GLU A 212 -5.64 2.85 27.33
C GLU A 212 -6.96 2.65 28.12
N GLY A 213 -7.41 3.67 28.86
CA GLY A 213 -8.69 3.63 29.58
C GLY A 213 -9.91 3.52 28.66
N GLU A 214 -9.90 4.17 27.49
CA GLU A 214 -11.01 4.07 26.53
C GLU A 214 -11.14 2.65 25.96
N LEU A 215 -10.01 1.97 25.74
CA LEU A 215 -10.00 0.56 25.35
C LEU A 215 -10.56 -0.34 26.47
N GLU A 216 -10.20 -0.08 27.73
CA GLU A 216 -10.71 -0.84 28.88
C GLU A 216 -12.22 -0.68 29.06
N ASP A 217 -12.73 0.54 28.90
CA ASP A 217 -14.17 0.82 28.92
C ASP A 217 -14.89 0.08 27.77
N ALA A 218 -14.32 0.08 26.56
CA ALA A 218 -14.88 -0.65 25.42
C ALA A 218 -14.91 -2.18 25.63
N VAL A 219 -13.94 -2.74 26.37
CA VAL A 219 -13.96 -4.16 26.79
C VAL A 219 -15.04 -4.39 27.84
N ALA A 220 -15.15 -3.51 28.83
CA ALA A 220 -16.17 -3.61 29.88
C ALA A 220 -17.61 -3.56 29.31
N ASP A 221 -17.82 -2.74 28.26
CA ASP A 221 -19.07 -2.63 27.52
C ASP A 221 -19.30 -3.79 26.52
N GLY A 222 -18.34 -4.69 26.36
CA GLY A 222 -18.42 -5.84 25.45
C GLY A 222 -18.32 -5.48 23.96
N LEU A 223 -17.84 -4.28 23.62
CA LEU A 223 -17.63 -3.82 22.25
C LEU A 223 -16.31 -4.34 21.67
N VAL A 224 -15.32 -4.60 22.54
CA VAL A 224 -14.02 -5.16 22.16
C VAL A 224 -13.78 -6.46 22.94
N ALA A 225 -13.38 -7.53 22.25
CA ALA A 225 -13.02 -8.78 22.90
C ALA A 225 -11.72 -8.62 23.70
N VAL A 226 -11.61 -9.31 24.84
CA VAL A 226 -10.42 -9.24 25.72
C VAL A 226 -9.15 -9.61 24.95
N GLU A 227 -9.20 -10.64 24.11
CA GLU A 227 -8.07 -11.08 23.30
C GLU A 227 -7.62 -10.03 22.28
N LEU A 228 -8.56 -9.25 21.73
CA LEU A 228 -8.28 -8.17 20.79
C LEU A 228 -7.65 -6.97 21.51
N ALA A 229 -8.13 -6.65 22.71
CA ALA A 229 -7.55 -5.59 23.53
C ALA A 229 -6.11 -5.93 23.96
N GLU A 230 -5.86 -7.17 24.41
CA GLU A 230 -4.50 -7.63 24.74
C GLU A 230 -3.56 -7.57 23.52
N LYS A 231 -4.08 -7.90 22.33
CA LYS A 231 -3.33 -7.72 21.09
C LYS A 231 -3.01 -6.25 20.82
N ALA A 232 -3.98 -5.34 20.97
CA ALA A 232 -3.78 -3.91 20.77
C ALA A 232 -2.71 -3.35 21.74
N LYS A 233 -2.80 -3.68 23.03
CA LYS A 233 -1.81 -3.30 24.05
C LYS A 233 -0.41 -3.82 23.71
N SER A 234 -0.31 -5.07 23.25
CA SER A 234 0.96 -5.66 22.80
C SER A 234 1.58 -4.91 21.61
N VAL A 235 0.75 -4.52 20.63
CA VAL A 235 1.17 -3.73 19.47
C VAL A 235 1.59 -2.33 19.89
N ALA A 236 0.81 -1.64 20.73
CA ALA A 236 1.14 -0.32 21.27
C ALA A 236 2.51 -0.32 21.96
N ALA A 237 2.74 -1.27 22.86
CA ALA A 237 4.03 -1.40 23.55
C ALA A 237 5.19 -1.70 22.60
N ALA A 238 4.95 -2.44 21.50
CA ALA A 238 5.98 -2.68 20.49
C ALA A 238 6.31 -1.41 19.68
N VAL A 239 5.28 -0.62 19.34
CA VAL A 239 5.43 0.67 18.64
C VAL A 239 6.16 1.68 19.53
N GLU A 240 5.75 1.83 20.79
CA GLU A 240 6.41 2.71 21.77
C GLU A 240 7.91 2.40 21.86
N ARG A 241 8.27 1.13 22.11
CA ARG A 241 9.68 0.69 22.16
C ARG A 241 10.46 0.96 20.88
N ALA A 242 9.80 0.98 19.72
CA ALA A 242 10.45 1.26 18.45
C ALA A 242 10.67 2.77 18.24
N LEU A 243 9.78 3.62 18.75
CA LEU A 243 9.88 5.08 18.65
C LEU A 243 10.77 5.72 19.72
N SER A 244 10.98 5.06 20.86
CA SER A 244 11.86 5.54 21.94
C SER A 244 13.35 5.30 21.69
N LYS A 245 13.73 4.66 20.58
CA LYS A 245 15.13 4.39 20.19
C LYS A 245 15.66 5.46 19.24
#